data_AF-A0A379WFX5-F1
#
_entry.id   AF-A0A379WFX5-F1
#
_cell.length_a   1.000
_cell.length_b   1.000
_cell.length_c   1.000
_cell.angle_alpha   90.00
_cell.angle_beta   90.00
_cell.angle_gamma   90.00
#
_symmetry.space_group_name_H-M   'P 1'
#
loop_
_entity.id
_entity.type
_entity.pdbx_description
1 polymer ?
#
loop_
_entity_poly.entity_id
_entity_poly.type
_entity_poly.pdbx_seq_one_letter_code
_entity_poly.pdbx_strand_id
1 'polypeptide(L)'
;MGGLTTTTPPITGESGGVTADSVAGSVADAAEAAVEQAAGSLFGALPEPSGLVKAAVAAAQAAAAGMAQDAVSAIVSAVAGGPGAHNVTVSGSAVPPGALLFASLDGGETLSELFSYVVQLKTPDTLNLGYVSPAANLPLKPMVGKDLCVNIELDGGGKRHISGLVTAARVVGHEGRSVTYELRMESWVKLLTHTSDYKAFQNKTVVDILDEVLAEYPYPVEKRLVESYPVRTWQVQYGETDFDFLQRLMQEWGIYWWFEHSEDSHTLVLADAISAHKACPDSPLVEWHQEGLKLDKEFIHTITANESLRTGQWVLDDFDFTKPRSLLANTVAKPA
;
A
#
# COMPACT_ATOMS: atom_id res chain seq x y z
N MET A 1 -9.63 -32.11 -71.59
CA MET A 1 -8.30 -32.31 -72.20
C MET A 1 -7.26 -31.87 -71.18
N GLY A 2 -6.19 -32.60 -70.84
CA GLY A 2 -5.90 -34.02 -71.13
C GLY A 2 -4.49 -34.29 -71.68
N GLY A 3 -3.47 -34.42 -70.80
CA GLY A 3 -2.08 -34.83 -71.13
C GLY A 3 -1.22 -33.78 -71.85
N LEU A 4 0.11 -33.89 -71.99
CA LEU A 4 1.20 -34.79 -71.45
C LEU A 4 2.56 -34.15 -71.90
N THR A 5 3.79 -34.37 -71.41
CA THR A 5 4.49 -35.18 -70.37
C THR A 5 5.25 -34.24 -69.38
N THR A 6 6.01 -34.58 -68.31
CA THR A 6 6.85 -35.70 -67.79
C THR A 6 8.34 -35.71 -68.18
N THR A 7 9.26 -35.60 -67.20
CA THR A 7 10.50 -36.42 -67.00
C THR A 7 11.17 -36.12 -65.64
N THR A 8 11.67 -37.17 -64.96
CA THR A 8 12.45 -37.23 -63.69
C THR A 8 13.09 -38.64 -63.60
N PRO A 9 14.01 -38.99 -62.66
CA PRO A 9 14.74 -38.24 -61.63
C PRO A 9 16.30 -38.38 -61.82
N PRO A 10 17.20 -38.33 -60.80
CA PRO A 10 17.32 -39.31 -59.70
C PRO A 10 17.43 -38.69 -58.28
N ILE A 11 17.59 -39.54 -57.24
CA ILE A 11 17.63 -39.17 -55.81
C ILE A 11 18.95 -39.62 -55.16
N THR A 12 19.60 -38.69 -54.44
CA THR A 12 20.37 -38.85 -53.18
C THR A 12 20.76 -37.44 -52.67
N GLY A 13 20.87 -37.13 -51.38
CA GLY A 13 20.43 -37.88 -50.19
C GLY A 13 21.39 -37.78 -49.01
N GLU A 14 21.35 -36.70 -48.22
CA GLU A 14 21.74 -36.68 -46.79
C GLU A 14 21.27 -35.38 -46.09
N SER A 15 21.37 -35.31 -44.75
CA SER A 15 20.66 -34.34 -43.90
C SER A 15 21.57 -33.30 -43.22
N GLY A 16 21.05 -32.08 -43.08
CA GLY A 16 21.69 -31.01 -42.31
C GLY A 16 20.69 -29.91 -41.97
N GLY A 17 20.04 -30.01 -40.81
CA GLY A 17 19.13 -28.97 -40.31
C GLY A 17 19.90 -27.88 -39.57
N VAL A 18 19.61 -26.61 -39.88
CA VAL A 18 20.13 -25.44 -39.15
C VAL A 18 18.95 -24.76 -38.47
N THR A 19 18.99 -24.66 -37.13
CA THR A 19 17.97 -23.94 -36.34
C THR A 19 18.27 -22.44 -36.27
N ALA A 20 17.24 -21.66 -35.92
CA ALA A 20 17.31 -20.19 -35.91
C ALA A 20 18.28 -19.60 -34.86
N ASP A 21 18.72 -20.40 -33.89
CA ASP A 21 19.56 -19.95 -32.77
C ASP A 21 20.95 -19.45 -33.20
N SER A 22 21.47 -19.96 -34.33
CA SER A 22 22.82 -19.64 -34.84
C SER A 22 23.02 -18.20 -35.32
N VAL A 23 21.95 -17.40 -35.38
CA VAL A 23 22.01 -15.97 -35.79
C VAL A 23 21.93 -15.02 -34.58
N ALA A 24 21.42 -15.48 -33.43
CA ALA A 24 21.19 -14.62 -32.27
C ALA A 24 22.47 -14.29 -31.47
N GLY A 25 23.37 -15.27 -31.29
CA GLY A 25 24.60 -15.07 -30.52
C GLY A 25 25.58 -14.08 -31.15
N SER A 26 25.77 -14.17 -32.47
CA SER A 26 26.82 -13.41 -33.18
C SER A 26 26.62 -11.88 -33.20
N VAL A 27 25.42 -11.38 -32.88
CA VAL A 27 25.16 -9.94 -32.67
C VAL A 27 25.21 -9.51 -31.21
N ALA A 28 25.08 -10.44 -30.24
CA ALA A 28 25.31 -10.14 -28.83
C ALA A 28 26.81 -10.03 -28.54
N ASP A 29 27.59 -11.06 -28.92
CA ASP A 29 29.05 -11.11 -28.73
C ASP A 29 29.75 -9.90 -29.36
N ALA A 30 29.28 -9.46 -30.53
CA ALA A 30 29.81 -8.31 -31.25
C ALA A 30 29.45 -6.96 -30.61
N ALA A 31 28.34 -6.87 -29.88
CA ALA A 31 27.96 -5.66 -29.16
C ALA A 31 28.73 -5.53 -27.83
N GLU A 32 28.88 -6.64 -27.08
CA GLU A 32 29.60 -6.67 -25.81
C GLU A 32 31.09 -6.31 -25.99
N ALA A 33 31.76 -6.91 -26.97
CA ALA A 33 33.14 -6.59 -27.32
C ALA A 33 33.34 -5.11 -27.74
N ALA A 34 32.34 -4.50 -28.39
CA ALA A 34 32.40 -3.09 -28.79
C ALA A 34 32.26 -2.12 -27.60
N VAL A 35 31.44 -2.48 -26.60
CA VAL A 35 31.28 -1.69 -25.36
C VAL A 35 32.54 -1.77 -24.50
N GLU A 36 33.12 -2.95 -24.33
CA GLU A 36 34.32 -3.14 -23.51
C GLU A 36 35.55 -2.43 -24.10
N GLN A 37 35.72 -2.50 -25.43
CA GLN A 37 36.79 -1.78 -26.15
C GLN A 37 36.61 -0.26 -26.13
N ALA A 38 35.37 0.25 -26.05
CA ALA A 38 35.11 1.68 -25.85
C ALA A 38 35.48 2.13 -24.42
N ALA A 39 35.05 1.37 -23.40
CA ALA A 39 35.26 1.69 -21.99
C ALA A 39 36.76 1.81 -21.63
N GLY A 40 37.58 0.84 -22.05
CA GLY A 40 39.01 0.79 -21.75
C GLY A 40 39.88 1.89 -22.36
N SER A 41 39.31 2.74 -23.25
CA SER A 41 40.04 3.82 -23.93
C SER A 41 39.82 5.22 -23.34
N LEU A 42 38.73 5.44 -22.59
CA LEU A 42 38.39 6.75 -22.01
C LEU A 42 38.79 6.90 -20.53
N PHE A 43 38.79 5.80 -19.76
CA PHE A 43 39.03 5.84 -18.32
C PHE A 43 40.15 4.89 -17.91
N GLY A 44 41.26 5.46 -17.40
CA GLY A 44 42.33 4.69 -16.79
C GLY A 44 41.88 3.97 -15.51
N ALA A 45 42.61 2.93 -15.12
CA ALA A 45 42.27 1.96 -14.08
C ALA A 45 41.44 2.52 -12.90
N LEU A 46 40.14 2.21 -12.91
CA LEU A 46 39.22 2.50 -11.82
C LEU A 46 39.47 1.56 -10.63
N PRO A 47 39.10 1.94 -9.39
CA PRO A 47 39.13 1.04 -8.24
C PRO A 47 38.19 -0.16 -8.42
N GLU A 48 38.51 -1.26 -7.74
CA GLU A 48 37.64 -2.44 -7.62
C GLU A 48 36.18 -2.04 -7.27
N PRO A 49 35.17 -2.50 -8.04
CA PRO A 49 33.79 -2.11 -7.79
C PRO A 49 33.27 -2.66 -6.46
N SER A 50 32.46 -1.86 -5.77
CA SER A 50 31.96 -2.17 -4.43
C SER A 50 31.11 -3.45 -4.39
N GLY A 51 30.99 -4.05 -3.20
CA GLY A 51 30.25 -5.31 -3.01
C GLY A 51 28.80 -5.25 -3.48
N LEU A 52 28.15 -4.08 -3.37
CA LEU A 52 26.80 -3.82 -3.88
C LEU A 52 26.71 -3.98 -5.41
N VAL A 53 27.68 -3.46 -6.16
CA VAL A 53 27.72 -3.59 -7.64
C VAL A 53 27.91 -5.05 -8.04
N LYS A 54 28.80 -5.78 -7.34
CA LYS A 54 29.02 -7.21 -7.57
C LYS A 54 27.78 -8.06 -7.24
N ALA A 55 27.06 -7.72 -6.17
CA ALA A 55 25.79 -8.36 -5.82
C ALA A 55 24.69 -8.09 -6.87
N ALA A 56 24.55 -6.83 -7.34
CA ALA A 56 23.57 -6.46 -8.35
C ALA A 56 23.80 -7.18 -9.69
N VAL A 57 25.05 -7.30 -10.15
CA VAL A 57 25.40 -8.05 -11.36
C VAL A 57 25.09 -9.54 -11.21
N ALA A 58 25.43 -10.15 -10.07
CA ALA A 58 25.12 -11.56 -9.79
C ALA A 58 23.60 -11.83 -9.74
N ALA A 59 22.81 -10.91 -9.17
CA ALA A 59 21.35 -11.00 -9.15
C ALA A 59 20.74 -10.88 -10.56
N ALA A 60 21.23 -9.95 -11.38
CA ALA A 60 20.79 -9.79 -12.77
C ALA A 60 21.13 -11.03 -13.63
N GLN A 61 22.31 -11.61 -13.46
CA GLN A 61 22.73 -12.85 -14.13
C GLN A 61 21.89 -14.06 -13.70
N ALA A 62 21.46 -14.13 -12.43
CA ALA A 62 20.54 -15.16 -11.96
C ALA A 62 19.11 -15.00 -12.54
N ALA A 63 18.60 -13.77 -12.67
CA ALA A 63 17.26 -13.49 -13.19
C ALA A 63 17.11 -13.86 -14.69
N ALA A 64 18.20 -13.77 -15.46
CA ALA A 64 18.23 -14.13 -16.88
C ALA A 64 18.00 -15.64 -17.16
N ALA A 65 18.12 -16.51 -16.15
CA ALA A 65 18.04 -17.97 -16.32
C ALA A 65 16.62 -18.52 -16.58
N GLY A 66 15.58 -17.68 -16.53
CA GLY A 66 14.24 -17.99 -17.04
C GLY A 66 13.09 -17.54 -16.14
N MET A 67 12.21 -16.67 -16.65
CA MET A 67 11.00 -16.21 -15.95
C MET A 67 9.80 -16.05 -16.89
N ALA A 68 8.60 -16.03 -16.29
CA ALA A 68 7.31 -15.89 -16.97
C ALA A 68 6.90 -14.40 -17.16
N GLN A 69 5.68 -14.18 -17.67
CA GLN A 69 5.18 -12.86 -18.08
C GLN A 69 5.18 -11.81 -16.95
N ASP A 70 5.05 -12.21 -15.69
CA ASP A 70 5.06 -11.29 -14.55
C ASP A 70 6.40 -10.56 -14.41
N ALA A 71 7.51 -11.25 -14.69
CA ALA A 71 8.85 -10.63 -14.72
C ALA A 71 9.00 -9.61 -15.87
N VAL A 72 8.26 -9.78 -16.98
CA VAL A 72 8.22 -8.78 -18.05
C VAL A 72 7.57 -7.48 -17.56
N SER A 73 6.58 -7.56 -16.65
CA SER A 73 6.00 -6.36 -16.03
C SER A 73 7.00 -5.65 -15.10
N ALA A 74 7.79 -6.39 -14.32
CA ALA A 74 8.86 -5.85 -13.50
C ALA A 74 9.98 -5.20 -14.33
N ILE A 75 10.36 -5.83 -15.45
CA ILE A 75 11.35 -5.28 -16.40
C ILE A 75 10.81 -4.00 -17.06
N VAL A 76 9.52 -3.93 -17.42
CA VAL A 76 8.92 -2.70 -17.97
C VAL A 76 8.94 -1.56 -16.93
N SER A 77 8.66 -1.84 -15.65
CA SER A 77 8.82 -0.85 -14.58
C SER A 77 10.28 -0.40 -14.40
N ALA A 78 11.24 -1.32 -14.49
CA ALA A 78 12.67 -1.00 -14.38
C ALA A 78 13.20 -0.17 -15.57
N VAL A 79 12.77 -0.48 -16.80
CA VAL A 79 13.21 0.20 -18.04
C VAL A 79 12.51 1.56 -18.24
N ALA A 80 11.37 1.79 -17.59
CA ALA A 80 10.74 3.11 -17.54
C ALA A 80 11.45 4.09 -16.58
N GLY A 81 12.32 3.60 -15.69
CA GLY A 81 13.08 4.41 -14.73
C GLY A 81 14.34 5.03 -15.34
N GLY A 82 14.48 6.35 -15.19
CA GLY A 82 15.79 7.00 -15.31
C GLY A 82 16.70 6.65 -14.13
N PRO A 83 17.96 7.15 -14.09
CA PRO A 83 18.88 6.93 -12.97
C PRO A 83 18.38 7.62 -11.69
N GLY A 84 17.57 6.88 -10.93
CA GLY A 84 16.84 7.33 -9.76
C GLY A 84 15.75 6.32 -9.46
N ALA A 85 16.12 5.21 -8.81
CA ALA A 85 15.21 4.12 -8.48
C ALA A 85 13.99 4.65 -7.72
N HIS A 86 12.79 4.25 -8.17
CA HIS A 86 11.55 4.61 -7.49
C HIS A 86 11.29 3.64 -6.35
N ASN A 87 11.95 3.86 -5.20
CA ASN A 87 11.72 3.14 -3.94
C ASN A 87 10.26 3.24 -3.45
N VAL A 88 9.38 3.98 -4.14
CA VAL A 88 7.94 4.00 -3.91
C VAL A 88 7.23 3.72 -5.23
N THR A 89 6.37 2.69 -5.24
CA THR A 89 5.56 2.25 -6.39
C THR A 89 4.09 2.17 -5.99
N VAL A 90 3.17 2.10 -6.95
CA VAL A 90 1.72 1.96 -6.67
C VAL A 90 1.11 0.77 -7.40
N SER A 91 0.22 0.07 -6.71
CA SER A 91 -0.55 -1.10 -7.17
C SER A 91 -2.02 -0.96 -6.76
N GLY A 92 -2.86 -1.93 -7.13
CA GLY A 92 -4.29 -1.96 -6.81
C GLY A 92 -5.20 -1.74 -8.03
N SER A 93 -6.51 -1.86 -7.81
CA SER A 93 -7.53 -1.85 -8.87
C SER A 93 -7.96 -0.44 -9.31
N ALA A 94 -7.56 0.60 -8.58
CA ALA A 94 -7.89 2.00 -8.89
C ALA A 94 -7.08 2.61 -10.05
N VAL A 95 -5.88 2.10 -10.34
CA VAL A 95 -4.93 2.69 -11.29
C VAL A 95 -4.56 1.69 -12.39
N PRO A 96 -4.65 2.03 -13.68
CA PRO A 96 -4.22 1.13 -14.75
C PRO A 96 -2.70 0.85 -14.67
N PRO A 97 -2.26 -0.43 -14.69
CA PRO A 97 -0.84 -0.77 -14.56
C PRO A 97 0.06 -0.04 -15.56
N GLY A 98 1.14 0.57 -15.06
CA GLY A 98 2.12 1.32 -15.86
C GLY A 98 1.64 2.67 -16.44
N ALA A 99 0.37 3.06 -16.26
CA ALA A 99 -0.14 4.33 -16.80
C ALA A 99 0.22 5.56 -15.95
N LEU A 100 0.54 5.35 -14.67
CA LEU A 100 0.90 6.39 -13.71
C LEU A 100 2.11 5.96 -12.87
N LEU A 101 2.95 6.94 -12.52
CA LEU A 101 4.09 6.84 -11.61
C LEU A 101 3.78 7.58 -10.31
N PHE A 102 4.39 7.16 -9.21
CA PHE A 102 4.34 7.90 -7.96
C PHE A 102 4.99 9.29 -8.09
N ALA A 103 4.41 10.30 -7.42
CA ALA A 103 4.97 11.64 -7.32
C ALA A 103 5.11 12.09 -5.86
N SER A 104 4.07 11.95 -5.05
CA SER A 104 4.12 12.20 -3.59
C SER A 104 3.01 11.49 -2.83
N LEU A 105 3.21 11.38 -1.51
CA LEU A 105 2.22 10.95 -0.52
C LEU A 105 2.23 11.99 0.60
N ASP A 106 1.06 12.49 0.95
CA ASP A 106 0.82 13.32 2.13
C ASP A 106 -0.38 12.75 2.89
N GLY A 107 -0.45 12.91 4.21
CA GLY A 107 -1.56 12.36 5.00
C GLY A 107 -1.25 12.17 6.48
N GLY A 108 -2.20 11.59 7.21
CA GLY A 108 -2.08 11.38 8.65
C GLY A 108 -2.93 10.22 9.18
N GLU A 109 -2.50 9.69 10.31
CA GLU A 109 -3.10 8.57 11.04
C GLU A 109 -3.14 8.89 12.53
N THR A 110 -4.27 8.57 13.19
CA THR A 110 -4.41 8.65 14.65
C THR A 110 -5.12 7.38 15.13
N LEU A 111 -4.83 6.94 16.36
CA LEU A 111 -5.60 5.85 16.98
C LEU A 111 -7.08 6.26 17.09
N SER A 112 -7.97 5.37 16.66
CA SER A 112 -9.42 5.57 16.58
C SER A 112 -9.91 6.72 15.69
N GLU A 113 -9.12 7.15 14.69
CA GLU A 113 -9.55 8.09 13.65
C GLU A 113 -9.35 7.50 12.25
N LEU A 114 -10.15 7.97 11.28
CA LEU A 114 -10.02 7.53 9.89
C LEU A 114 -8.78 8.16 9.25
N PHE A 115 -7.81 7.35 8.83
CA PHE A 115 -6.69 7.85 8.03
C PHE A 115 -7.20 8.50 6.74
N SER A 116 -6.47 9.53 6.29
CA SER A 116 -6.71 10.17 5.00
C SER A 116 -5.37 10.50 4.36
N TYR A 117 -5.14 9.93 3.18
CA TYR A 117 -3.95 10.13 2.37
C TYR A 117 -4.30 10.83 1.06
N VAL A 118 -3.42 11.71 0.63
CA VAL A 118 -3.43 12.39 -0.67
C VAL A 118 -2.25 11.84 -1.46
N VAL A 119 -2.54 10.97 -2.43
CA VAL A 119 -1.54 10.37 -3.32
C VAL A 119 -1.50 11.18 -4.61
N GLN A 120 -0.35 11.79 -4.92
CA GLN A 120 -0.13 12.41 -6.22
C GLN A 120 0.60 11.45 -7.15
N LEU A 121 0.04 11.31 -8.35
CA LEU A 121 0.51 10.39 -9.39
C LEU A 121 0.70 11.16 -10.69
N LYS A 122 1.72 10.82 -11.49
CA LYS A 122 2.02 11.51 -12.76
C LYS A 122 2.11 10.55 -13.94
N THR A 123 1.73 10.99 -15.13
CA THR A 123 1.95 10.20 -16.36
C THR A 123 3.45 10.04 -16.65
N PRO A 124 3.93 8.87 -17.09
CA PRO A 124 5.31 8.70 -17.57
C PRO A 124 5.68 9.68 -18.71
N ASP A 125 6.84 10.33 -18.60
CA ASP A 125 7.33 11.32 -19.59
C ASP A 125 7.47 10.77 -21.02
N THR A 126 7.65 9.45 -21.15
CA THR A 126 7.72 8.68 -22.39
C THR A 126 6.38 8.64 -23.13
N LEU A 127 5.25 8.65 -22.42
CA LEU A 127 3.91 8.67 -23.01
C LEU A 127 3.50 10.07 -23.52
N ASN A 128 4.30 11.10 -23.26
CA ASN A 128 4.01 12.49 -23.61
C ASN A 128 4.79 12.97 -24.86
N LEU A 129 4.98 12.09 -25.84
CA LEU A 129 5.55 12.41 -27.15
C LEU A 129 4.49 12.99 -28.12
N GLY A 130 3.99 14.17 -27.78
CA GLY A 130 3.05 14.93 -28.61
C GLY A 130 2.13 15.81 -27.76
N TYR A 131 1.67 16.95 -28.31
CA TYR A 131 0.84 17.93 -27.60
C TYR A 131 -0.57 17.43 -27.22
N VAL A 132 -0.96 16.21 -27.63
CA VAL A 132 -2.18 15.53 -27.19
C VAL A 132 -1.84 14.05 -26.97
N SER A 133 -1.37 13.69 -25.77
CA SER A 133 -1.17 12.28 -25.41
C SER A 133 -2.52 11.63 -25.07
N PRO A 134 -2.86 10.47 -25.65
CA PRO A 134 -4.01 9.67 -25.20
C PRO A 134 -3.92 9.24 -23.73
N ALA A 135 -2.71 9.12 -23.17
CA ALA A 135 -2.49 8.76 -21.77
C ALA A 135 -2.76 9.92 -20.79
N ALA A 136 -2.87 11.16 -21.27
CA ALA A 136 -3.15 12.34 -20.46
C ALA A 136 -4.64 12.51 -20.07
N ASN A 137 -5.52 11.58 -20.48
CA ASN A 137 -6.97 11.65 -20.24
C ASN A 137 -7.50 10.33 -19.64
N LEU A 138 -6.86 9.84 -18.58
CA LEU A 138 -7.39 8.71 -17.80
C LEU A 138 -8.74 9.09 -17.17
N PRO A 139 -9.79 8.25 -17.32
CA PRO A 139 -11.09 8.52 -16.72
C PRO A 139 -11.01 8.38 -15.19
N LEU A 140 -11.42 9.41 -14.46
CA LEU A 140 -11.39 9.43 -12.99
C LEU A 140 -12.46 8.53 -12.35
N LYS A 141 -13.64 8.40 -12.99
CA LYS A 141 -14.79 7.69 -12.39
C LYS A 141 -14.52 6.20 -12.09
N PRO A 142 -13.82 5.42 -12.94
CA PRO A 142 -13.42 4.05 -12.60
C PRO A 142 -12.39 3.93 -11.47
N MET A 143 -11.68 5.00 -11.12
CA MET A 143 -10.67 4.99 -10.04
C MET A 143 -11.32 5.08 -8.65
N VAL A 144 -12.50 5.69 -8.54
CA VAL A 144 -13.19 5.93 -7.26
C VAL A 144 -14.01 4.69 -6.86
N GLY A 145 -13.96 4.33 -5.58
CA GLY A 145 -14.52 3.07 -5.07
C GLY A 145 -13.69 1.85 -5.47
N LYS A 146 -12.36 2.04 -5.59
CA LYS A 146 -11.38 1.01 -5.88
C LYS A 146 -10.16 1.13 -4.98
N ASP A 147 -9.51 -0.01 -4.79
CA ASP A 147 -8.39 -0.18 -3.87
C ASP A 147 -7.11 0.32 -4.53
N LEU A 148 -6.30 1.02 -3.76
CA LEU A 148 -4.98 1.54 -4.12
C LEU A 148 -4.01 1.13 -3.00
N CYS A 149 -2.79 0.75 -3.38
CA CYS A 149 -1.73 0.48 -2.44
C CYS A 149 -0.45 1.22 -2.85
N VAL A 150 0.11 1.96 -1.91
CA VAL A 150 1.44 2.58 -2.04
C VAL A 150 2.45 1.64 -1.39
N ASN A 151 3.41 1.16 -2.17
CA ASN A 151 4.42 0.19 -1.75
C ASN A 151 5.76 0.91 -1.63
N ILE A 152 6.27 1.01 -0.41
CA ILE A 152 7.54 1.65 -0.08
C ILE A 152 8.57 0.54 0.16
N GLU A 153 9.65 0.53 -0.62
CA GLU A 153 10.76 -0.41 -0.46
C GLU A 153 11.66 0.03 0.70
N LEU A 154 12.01 -0.91 1.58
CA LEU A 154 12.68 -0.68 2.85
C LEU A 154 14.12 -1.19 2.82
N ASP A 155 14.96 -0.62 3.69
CA ASP A 155 16.32 -1.13 3.92
C ASP A 155 16.29 -2.62 4.30
N GLY A 156 17.12 -3.43 3.62
CA GLY A 156 17.09 -4.89 3.75
C GLY A 156 16.12 -5.62 2.81
N GLY A 157 15.34 -4.91 1.99
CA GLY A 157 14.51 -5.49 0.93
C GLY A 157 13.08 -5.86 1.33
N GLY A 158 12.62 -5.41 2.49
CA GLY A 158 11.20 -5.45 2.87
C GLY A 158 10.35 -4.46 2.07
N LYS A 159 9.02 -4.55 2.20
CA LYS A 159 8.09 -3.55 1.66
C LYS A 159 7.06 -3.15 2.72
N ARG A 160 6.94 -1.85 2.95
CA ARG A 160 5.83 -1.27 3.70
C ARG A 160 4.70 -0.96 2.73
N HIS A 161 3.53 -1.51 3.01
CA HIS A 161 2.30 -1.23 2.27
C HIS A 161 1.51 -0.13 2.98
N ILE A 162 0.93 0.79 2.20
CA ILE A 162 -0.08 1.76 2.65
C ILE A 162 -1.26 1.62 1.68
N SER A 163 -2.19 0.74 2.03
CA SER A 163 -3.37 0.38 1.26
C SER A 163 -4.64 1.11 1.74
N GLY A 164 -5.54 1.43 0.81
CA GLY A 164 -6.82 2.04 1.14
C GLY A 164 -7.75 2.17 -0.06
N LEU A 165 -8.97 2.65 0.20
CA LEU A 165 -10.01 2.84 -0.78
C LEU A 165 -9.93 4.26 -1.36
N VAL A 166 -9.94 4.41 -2.68
CA VAL A 166 -9.93 5.73 -3.33
C VAL A 166 -11.32 6.36 -3.26
N THR A 167 -11.48 7.38 -2.43
CA THR A 167 -12.78 8.05 -2.18
C THR A 167 -13.00 9.28 -3.06
N ALA A 168 -11.92 9.88 -3.58
CA ALA A 168 -11.98 10.92 -4.58
C ALA A 168 -10.76 10.87 -5.52
N ALA A 169 -10.94 11.29 -6.77
CA ALA A 169 -9.85 11.47 -7.73
C ALA A 169 -10.06 12.74 -8.54
N ARG A 170 -8.98 13.50 -8.80
CA ARG A 170 -8.98 14.70 -9.66
C ARG A 170 -7.72 14.79 -10.52
N VAL A 171 -7.82 15.52 -11.63
CA VAL A 171 -6.64 16.02 -12.35
C VAL A 171 -6.23 17.34 -11.68
N VAL A 172 -4.96 17.47 -11.32
CA VAL A 172 -4.39 18.70 -10.74
C VAL A 172 -4.00 19.67 -11.86
N GLY A 173 -3.37 19.15 -12.93
CA GLY A 173 -2.96 19.93 -14.10
C GLY A 173 -1.79 19.29 -14.84
N HIS A 174 -1.13 20.10 -15.68
CA HIS A 174 0.13 19.74 -16.32
C HIS A 174 1.32 20.26 -15.50
N GLU A 175 2.30 19.40 -15.26
CA GLU A 175 3.60 19.74 -14.69
C GLU A 175 4.70 19.41 -15.72
N GLY A 176 5.26 20.46 -16.33
CA GLY A 176 6.27 20.31 -17.38
C GLY A 176 5.77 19.52 -18.59
N ARG A 177 6.15 18.25 -18.69
CA ARG A 177 5.77 17.33 -19.78
C ARG A 177 4.60 16.42 -19.43
N SER A 178 4.20 16.33 -18.17
CA SER A 178 3.36 15.23 -17.66
C SER A 178 2.11 15.75 -16.94
N VAL A 179 1.09 14.89 -16.80
CA VAL A 179 -0.18 15.25 -16.14
C VAL A 179 -0.19 14.67 -14.75
N THR A 180 -0.46 15.52 -13.76
CA THR A 180 -0.54 15.15 -12.35
C THR A 180 -2.00 14.90 -11.95
N TYR A 181 -2.24 13.72 -11.43
CA TYR A 181 -3.48 13.24 -10.83
C TYR A 181 -3.33 13.26 -9.31
N GLU A 182 -4.42 13.51 -8.60
CA GLU A 182 -4.48 13.41 -7.14
C GLU A 182 -5.62 12.48 -6.76
N LEU A 183 -5.30 11.45 -5.99
CA LEU A 183 -6.23 10.46 -5.47
C LEU A 183 -6.27 10.59 -3.95
N ARG A 184 -7.46 10.78 -3.39
CA ARG A 184 -7.68 10.66 -1.95
C ARG A 184 -7.94 9.19 -1.62
N MET A 185 -7.11 8.65 -0.74
CA MET A 185 -7.16 7.28 -0.26
C MET A 185 -7.52 7.30 1.24
N GLU A 186 -8.61 6.64 1.61
CA GLU A 186 -9.12 6.57 2.99
C GLU A 186 -9.43 5.11 3.35
N SER A 187 -9.66 4.83 4.63
CA SER A 187 -10.07 3.49 5.04
C SER A 187 -11.43 3.10 4.45
N TRP A 188 -11.66 1.81 4.17
CA TRP A 188 -12.98 1.25 3.84
C TRP A 188 -14.04 1.61 4.89
N VAL A 189 -13.63 1.82 6.15
CA VAL A 189 -14.52 2.26 7.24
C VAL A 189 -15.18 3.62 6.95
N LYS A 190 -14.61 4.43 6.03
CA LYS A 190 -15.24 5.64 5.50
C LYS A 190 -16.63 5.37 4.90
N LEU A 191 -16.86 4.18 4.33
CA LEU A 191 -18.15 3.80 3.74
C LEU A 191 -19.30 3.84 4.76
N LEU A 192 -19.01 3.56 6.04
CA LEU A 192 -20.00 3.63 7.12
C LEU A 192 -20.49 5.06 7.40
N THR A 193 -19.77 6.10 6.94
CA THR A 193 -20.22 7.50 7.00
C THR A 193 -21.25 7.86 5.93
N HIS A 194 -21.54 6.94 5.00
CA HIS A 194 -22.48 7.15 3.88
C HIS A 194 -23.81 6.41 4.06
N THR A 195 -24.03 5.75 5.19
CA THR A 195 -25.32 5.14 5.57
C THR A 195 -25.69 5.51 7.01
N SER A 196 -26.98 5.48 7.31
CA SER A 196 -27.55 5.78 8.63
C SER A 196 -28.89 5.08 8.78
N ASP A 197 -29.16 4.47 9.93
CA ASP A 197 -30.34 3.63 10.14
C ASP A 197 -30.91 3.74 11.57
N TYR A 198 -31.98 3.00 11.85
CA TYR A 198 -32.70 2.94 13.12
C TYR A 198 -32.73 1.51 13.67
N LYS A 199 -31.55 0.94 13.94
CA LYS A 199 -31.36 -0.45 14.41
C LYS A 199 -31.51 -0.55 15.94
N ALA A 200 -32.21 -1.57 16.42
CA ALA A 200 -32.48 -1.80 17.85
C ALA A 200 -31.98 -3.19 18.30
N PHE A 201 -30.90 -3.19 19.07
CA PHE A 201 -30.19 -4.38 19.52
C PHE A 201 -30.63 -4.76 20.94
N GLN A 202 -30.92 -6.04 21.16
CA GLN A 202 -31.47 -6.53 22.42
C GLN A 202 -30.70 -7.76 22.91
N ASN A 203 -30.39 -7.79 24.21
CA ASN A 203 -29.70 -8.89 24.88
C ASN A 203 -28.41 -9.34 24.16
N LYS A 204 -27.61 -8.36 23.73
CA LYS A 204 -26.33 -8.52 23.02
C LYS A 204 -25.19 -7.86 23.81
N THR A 205 -23.98 -8.41 23.74
CA THR A 205 -22.78 -7.67 24.17
C THR A 205 -22.45 -6.57 23.15
N VAL A 206 -21.52 -5.69 23.52
CA VAL A 206 -20.94 -4.70 22.59
C VAL A 206 -20.39 -5.37 21.35
N VAL A 207 -19.61 -6.43 21.52
CA VAL A 207 -18.94 -7.13 20.42
C VAL A 207 -19.95 -7.77 19.47
N ASP A 208 -21.06 -8.31 19.98
CA ASP A 208 -22.15 -8.87 19.15
C ASP A 208 -22.89 -7.80 18.32
N ILE A 209 -22.78 -6.51 18.70
CA ILE A 209 -23.36 -5.36 17.98
C ILE A 209 -22.35 -4.81 16.97
N LEU A 210 -21.08 -4.69 17.35
CA LEU A 210 -20.00 -4.35 16.42
C LEU A 210 -19.96 -5.36 15.26
N ASP A 211 -20.02 -6.66 15.57
CA ASP A 211 -20.04 -7.73 14.58
C ASP A 211 -21.26 -7.67 13.65
N GLU A 212 -22.46 -7.37 14.18
CA GLU A 212 -23.69 -7.33 13.39
C GLU A 212 -23.67 -6.20 12.36
N VAL A 213 -23.21 -5.00 12.75
CA VAL A 213 -23.10 -3.86 11.83
C VAL A 213 -21.92 -4.04 10.86
N LEU A 214 -20.76 -4.50 11.34
CA LEU A 214 -19.57 -4.69 10.49
C LEU A 214 -19.77 -5.83 9.47
N ALA A 215 -20.60 -6.83 9.75
CA ALA A 215 -20.91 -7.93 8.82
C ALA A 215 -21.67 -7.51 7.56
N GLU A 216 -22.24 -6.30 7.50
CA GLU A 216 -22.81 -5.72 6.28
C GLU A 216 -21.73 -5.29 5.27
N TYR A 217 -20.45 -5.25 5.69
CA TYR A 217 -19.31 -4.77 4.91
C TYR A 217 -18.31 -5.91 4.58
N PRO A 218 -17.94 -6.14 3.31
CA PRO A 218 -17.13 -7.29 2.91
C PRO A 218 -15.61 -7.04 3.09
N TYR A 219 -15.20 -6.53 4.25
CA TYR A 219 -13.82 -6.10 4.54
C TYR A 219 -13.28 -6.75 5.83
N PRO A 220 -11.94 -6.93 5.95
CA PRO A 220 -11.36 -7.62 7.09
C PRO A 220 -11.39 -6.80 8.38
N VAL A 221 -11.84 -7.45 9.46
CA VAL A 221 -11.84 -6.97 10.84
C VAL A 221 -11.15 -8.02 11.73
N GLU A 222 -10.20 -7.59 12.56
CA GLU A 222 -9.59 -8.42 13.59
C GLU A 222 -9.93 -7.88 14.99
N LYS A 223 -10.21 -8.76 15.95
CA LYS A 223 -10.54 -8.39 17.34
C LYS A 223 -9.48 -8.94 18.29
N ARG A 224 -8.72 -8.05 18.89
CA ARG A 224 -7.67 -8.32 19.90
C ARG A 224 -8.12 -7.81 21.27
N LEU A 225 -9.32 -8.23 21.66
CA LEU A 225 -9.98 -7.84 22.90
C LEU A 225 -9.64 -8.83 24.03
N VAL A 226 -9.38 -8.30 25.22
CA VAL A 226 -9.01 -9.02 26.45
C VAL A 226 -10.11 -8.90 27.52
N GLU A 227 -10.91 -7.84 27.50
CA GLU A 227 -11.99 -7.62 28.47
C GLU A 227 -13.29 -8.38 28.14
N SER A 228 -14.11 -8.60 29.16
CA SER A 228 -15.40 -9.30 29.05
C SER A 228 -16.57 -8.32 29.06
N TYR A 229 -17.06 -7.96 27.88
CA TYR A 229 -18.17 -7.02 27.71
C TYR A 229 -19.51 -7.64 28.18
N PRO A 230 -20.24 -7.01 29.12
CA PRO A 230 -21.52 -7.53 29.59
C PRO A 230 -22.63 -7.35 28.54
N VAL A 231 -23.63 -8.21 28.63
CA VAL A 231 -24.82 -8.15 27.78
C VAL A 231 -25.65 -6.90 28.11
N ARG A 232 -25.87 -6.03 27.11
CA ARG A 232 -26.82 -4.92 27.18
C ARG A 232 -28.23 -5.45 26.91
N THR A 233 -29.18 -5.14 27.79
CA THR A 233 -30.60 -5.46 27.60
C THR A 233 -31.19 -4.77 26.37
N TRP A 234 -30.78 -3.51 26.14
CA TRP A 234 -31.27 -2.67 25.05
C TRP A 234 -30.16 -1.69 24.62
N GLN A 235 -29.91 -1.60 23.31
CA GLN A 235 -29.03 -0.60 22.68
C GLN A 235 -29.67 -0.17 21.36
N VAL A 236 -29.52 1.11 20.99
CA VAL A 236 -30.10 1.67 19.76
C VAL A 236 -29.03 2.43 18.97
N GLN A 237 -29.10 2.29 17.64
CA GLN A 237 -28.60 3.24 16.65
C GLN A 237 -29.79 4.10 16.22
N TYR A 238 -29.75 5.43 16.42
CA TYR A 238 -30.93 6.28 16.24
C TYR A 238 -30.69 7.42 15.24
N GLY A 239 -30.68 7.10 13.94
CA GLY A 239 -30.50 8.09 12.87
C GLY A 239 -29.09 8.69 12.78
N GLU A 240 -28.14 8.14 13.55
CA GLU A 240 -26.70 8.37 13.44
C GLU A 240 -26.10 7.43 12.38
N THR A 241 -24.95 7.78 11.79
CA THR A 241 -24.33 6.90 10.78
C THR A 241 -23.82 5.61 11.42
N ASP A 242 -23.60 4.56 10.62
CA ASP A 242 -22.97 3.33 11.12
C ASP A 242 -21.60 3.65 11.75
N PHE A 243 -20.87 4.62 11.19
CA PHE A 243 -19.59 5.07 11.73
C PHE A 243 -19.75 5.74 13.10
N ASP A 244 -20.66 6.71 13.21
CA ASP A 244 -20.90 7.44 14.47
C ASP A 244 -21.38 6.48 15.58
N PHE A 245 -22.26 5.53 15.23
CA PHE A 245 -22.77 4.51 16.14
C PHE A 245 -21.64 3.63 16.70
N LEU A 246 -20.83 3.04 15.82
CA LEU A 246 -19.73 2.18 16.22
C LEU A 246 -18.64 2.95 16.97
N GLN A 247 -18.30 4.16 16.53
CA GLN A 247 -17.31 5.01 17.19
C GLN A 247 -17.76 5.40 18.61
N ARG A 248 -19.02 5.82 18.77
CA ARG A 248 -19.62 6.13 20.09
C ARG A 248 -19.64 4.90 21.00
N LEU A 249 -20.04 3.74 20.47
CA LEU A 249 -20.12 2.50 21.23
C LEU A 249 -18.73 1.98 21.64
N MET A 250 -17.73 2.10 20.77
CA MET A 250 -16.34 1.76 21.11
C MET A 250 -15.77 2.69 22.20
N GLN A 251 -16.00 4.00 22.07
CA GLN A 251 -15.59 5.01 23.06
C GLN A 251 -16.25 4.82 24.44
N GLU A 252 -17.54 4.46 24.50
CA GLU A 252 -18.25 4.13 25.76
C GLU A 252 -17.58 2.98 26.53
N TRP A 253 -16.92 2.08 25.81
CA TRP A 253 -16.39 0.81 26.30
C TRP A 253 -14.86 0.71 26.32
N GLY A 254 -14.15 1.82 26.05
CA GLY A 254 -12.69 1.84 26.02
C GLY A 254 -12.06 1.05 24.87
N ILE A 255 -12.86 0.58 23.91
CA ILE A 255 -12.35 -0.06 22.70
C ILE A 255 -11.77 1.04 21.82
N TYR A 256 -10.54 0.81 21.35
CA TYR A 256 -9.84 1.67 20.42
C TYR A 256 -9.37 0.84 19.22
N TRP A 257 -9.01 1.51 18.12
CA TRP A 257 -8.72 0.81 16.87
C TRP A 257 -7.64 1.47 16.01
N TRP A 258 -7.07 0.69 15.09
CA TRP A 258 -6.12 1.10 14.06
C TRP A 258 -6.28 0.22 12.81
N PHE A 259 -5.43 0.42 11.80
CA PHE A 259 -5.39 -0.42 10.60
C PHE A 259 -4.05 -1.14 10.44
N GLU A 260 -4.08 -2.41 10.06
CA GLU A 260 -2.90 -3.16 9.63
C GLU A 260 -2.97 -3.35 8.10
N HIS A 261 -2.03 -2.73 7.38
CA HIS A 261 -1.97 -2.72 5.93
C HIS A 261 -1.25 -3.96 5.36
N SER A 262 -1.77 -4.45 4.25
CA SER A 262 -1.19 -5.49 3.40
C SER A 262 -1.19 -5.03 1.93
N GLU A 263 -0.56 -5.80 1.04
CA GLU A 263 -0.44 -5.46 -0.39
C GLU A 263 -1.79 -5.21 -1.07
N ASP A 264 -2.79 -6.07 -0.83
CA ASP A 264 -4.11 -6.00 -1.48
C ASP A 264 -5.20 -5.29 -0.64
N SER A 265 -5.00 -5.13 0.68
CA SER A 265 -6.07 -4.68 1.60
C SER A 265 -5.56 -4.15 2.94
N HIS A 266 -6.42 -3.52 3.73
CA HIS A 266 -6.10 -3.12 5.11
C HIS A 266 -7.17 -3.60 6.10
N THR A 267 -6.72 -4.16 7.23
CA THR A 267 -7.57 -4.78 8.27
C THR A 267 -7.88 -3.77 9.36
N LEU A 268 -9.15 -3.61 9.73
CA LEU A 268 -9.55 -2.88 10.94
C LEU A 268 -9.23 -3.73 12.18
N VAL A 269 -8.34 -3.27 13.05
CA VAL A 269 -7.98 -3.98 14.28
C VAL A 269 -8.63 -3.28 15.48
N LEU A 270 -9.48 -4.01 16.20
CA LEU A 270 -10.14 -3.55 17.43
C LEU A 270 -9.41 -4.08 18.67
N ALA A 271 -9.15 -3.23 19.65
CA ALA A 271 -8.38 -3.56 20.86
C ALA A 271 -8.89 -2.81 22.11
N ASP A 272 -8.54 -3.34 23.28
CA ASP A 272 -8.80 -2.76 24.61
C ASP A 272 -7.54 -2.69 25.49
N ALA A 273 -6.51 -3.47 25.17
CA ALA A 273 -5.31 -3.63 25.97
C ALA A 273 -4.01 -3.44 25.15
N ILE A 274 -2.98 -2.86 25.79
CA ILE A 274 -1.67 -2.60 25.18
C ILE A 274 -0.99 -3.85 24.58
N SER A 275 -1.32 -5.05 25.08
CA SER A 275 -0.88 -6.35 24.56
C SER A 275 -1.40 -6.70 23.15
N ALA A 276 -2.35 -5.94 22.61
CA ALA A 276 -2.84 -6.10 21.24
C ALA A 276 -1.88 -5.51 20.18
N HIS A 277 -0.98 -4.62 20.58
CA HIS A 277 0.03 -4.03 19.70
C HIS A 277 1.20 -4.99 19.46
N LYS A 278 1.77 -4.89 18.26
CA LYS A 278 3.00 -5.57 17.85
C LYS A 278 4.08 -4.51 17.61
N ALA A 279 5.35 -4.84 17.84
CA ALA A 279 6.44 -4.01 17.32
C ALA A 279 6.41 -4.05 15.78
N CYS A 280 6.82 -2.96 15.12
CA CYS A 280 7.03 -2.94 13.68
C CYS A 280 8.10 -4.00 13.32
N PRO A 281 7.80 -5.00 12.47
CA PRO A 281 8.77 -6.03 12.11
C PRO A 281 9.98 -5.45 11.36
N ASP A 282 9.73 -4.42 10.55
CA ASP A 282 10.71 -3.82 9.65
C ASP A 282 11.69 -2.90 10.37
N SER A 283 11.19 -2.12 11.34
CA SER A 283 11.97 -1.11 12.08
C SER A 283 11.72 -1.24 13.60
N PRO A 284 12.19 -2.34 14.24
CA PRO A 284 11.91 -2.65 15.64
C PRO A 284 12.72 -1.81 16.64
N LEU A 285 13.76 -1.10 16.16
CA LEU A 285 14.57 -0.17 16.94
C LEU A 285 15.05 0.96 16.03
N VAL A 286 14.56 2.18 16.26
CA VAL A 286 15.01 3.38 15.54
C VAL A 286 15.89 4.22 16.48
N GLU A 287 17.07 4.59 16.01
CA GLU A 287 17.99 5.46 16.76
C GLU A 287 17.61 6.94 16.64
N TRP A 288 17.92 7.74 17.67
CA TRP A 288 17.89 9.19 17.56
C TRP A 288 19.26 9.73 17.12
N HIS A 289 19.27 10.65 16.15
CA HIS A 289 20.47 11.35 15.68
C HIS A 289 20.17 12.83 15.42
N GLN A 290 21.16 13.70 15.55
CA GLN A 290 20.97 15.13 15.32
C GLN A 290 20.67 15.43 13.83
N GLU A 291 19.71 16.33 13.60
CA GLU A 291 19.38 16.85 12.27
C GLU A 291 20.61 17.41 11.53
N GLY A 292 20.67 17.18 10.21
CA GLY A 292 21.78 17.58 9.34
C GLY A 292 22.86 16.52 9.15
N LEU A 293 22.86 15.43 9.93
CA LEU A 293 23.67 14.25 9.66
C LEU A 293 23.12 13.48 8.44
N LYS A 294 23.99 13.20 7.47
CA LYS A 294 23.67 12.33 6.33
C LYS A 294 24.03 10.89 6.69
N LEU A 295 23.09 10.19 7.33
CA LEU A 295 23.17 8.77 7.63
C LEU A 295 22.44 7.97 6.54
N ASP A 296 23.01 6.82 6.18
CA ASP A 296 22.48 5.89 5.16
C ASP A 296 21.64 4.81 5.88
N LYS A 297 20.64 5.25 6.65
CA LYS A 297 19.64 4.45 7.37
C LYS A 297 18.51 5.33 7.92
N GLU A 298 17.38 4.74 8.30
CA GLU A 298 16.30 5.43 9.05
C GLU A 298 16.77 5.93 10.44
N PHE A 299 16.32 7.13 10.85
CA PHE A 299 16.53 7.66 12.21
C PHE A 299 15.46 8.70 12.61
N ILE A 300 15.25 8.88 13.91
CA ILE A 300 14.45 9.99 14.46
C ILE A 300 15.37 11.19 14.63
N HIS A 301 15.03 12.35 14.05
CA HIS A 301 15.83 13.57 14.21
C HIS A 301 15.34 14.52 15.31
N THR A 302 14.02 14.56 15.56
CA THR A 302 13.40 15.45 16.57
C THR A 302 12.56 14.64 17.55
N ILE A 303 12.75 14.91 18.85
CA ILE A 303 11.91 14.38 19.94
C ILE A 303 11.46 15.57 20.79
N THR A 304 10.15 15.73 20.96
CA THR A 304 9.55 16.84 21.70
C THR A 304 8.65 16.30 22.82
N ALA A 305 9.00 16.56 24.07
CA ALA A 305 8.14 16.29 25.22
C ALA A 305 7.20 17.48 25.47
N ASN A 306 5.91 17.22 25.64
CA ASN A 306 4.89 18.24 25.90
C ASN A 306 4.05 17.84 27.13
N GLU A 307 3.90 18.74 28.08
CA GLU A 307 3.04 18.57 29.27
C GLU A 307 1.82 19.50 29.20
N SER A 308 0.73 19.10 29.85
CA SER A 308 -0.53 19.87 29.88
C SER A 308 -1.34 19.52 31.13
N LEU A 309 -2.06 20.51 31.68
CA LEU A 309 -2.97 20.27 32.80
C LEU A 309 -4.14 19.37 32.39
N ARG A 310 -4.48 18.40 33.23
CA ARG A 310 -5.56 17.41 33.02
C ARG A 310 -6.39 17.20 34.28
N THR A 311 -7.58 16.66 34.11
CA THR A 311 -8.50 16.30 35.21
C THR A 311 -8.01 15.03 35.92
N GLY A 312 -7.58 15.13 37.18
CA GLY A 312 -7.05 13.98 37.94
C GLY A 312 -8.10 13.03 38.54
N GLN A 313 -9.38 13.43 38.56
CA GLN A 313 -10.48 12.65 39.15
C GLN A 313 -11.80 12.91 38.41
N TRP A 314 -12.56 11.86 38.16
CA TRP A 314 -13.95 11.93 37.71
C TRP A 314 -14.87 11.13 38.63
N VAL A 315 -16.14 11.52 38.67
CA VAL A 315 -17.20 10.88 39.47
C VAL A 315 -18.38 10.61 38.54
N LEU A 316 -18.89 9.39 38.60
CA LEU A 316 -20.04 8.90 37.85
C LEU A 316 -21.09 8.40 38.85
N ASP A 317 -22.37 8.60 38.58
CA ASP A 317 -23.49 8.10 39.42
C ASP A 317 -24.69 7.78 38.52
N ASP A 318 -25.56 6.86 38.96
CA ASP A 318 -26.67 6.32 38.17
C ASP A 318 -27.78 5.77 39.10
N PHE A 319 -28.94 5.38 38.55
CA PHE A 319 -30.10 4.93 39.32
C PHE A 319 -30.73 3.61 38.80
N ASP A 320 -30.45 2.52 39.52
CA ASP A 320 -31.16 1.24 39.35
C ASP A 320 -32.53 1.28 40.03
N PHE A 321 -33.60 1.42 39.23
CA PHE A 321 -34.99 1.40 39.72
C PHE A 321 -35.42 0.07 40.36
N THR A 322 -34.71 -1.03 40.10
CA THR A 322 -34.93 -2.32 40.79
C THR A 322 -34.25 -2.36 42.17
N LYS A 323 -33.28 -1.47 42.42
CA LYS A 323 -32.58 -1.31 43.70
C LYS A 323 -32.50 0.18 44.13
N PRO A 324 -33.62 0.90 44.38
CA PRO A 324 -33.64 2.37 44.62
C PRO A 324 -32.90 2.89 45.87
N ARG A 325 -32.14 2.04 46.58
CA ARG A 325 -31.30 2.38 47.73
C ARG A 325 -29.83 1.97 47.52
N SER A 326 -29.48 1.49 46.33
CA SER A 326 -28.09 1.19 45.97
C SER A 326 -27.33 2.50 45.81
N LEU A 327 -26.11 2.57 46.34
CA LEU A 327 -25.17 3.63 46.03
C LEU A 327 -24.39 3.18 44.79
N LEU A 328 -24.60 3.85 43.66
CA LEU A 328 -23.91 3.55 42.39
C LEU A 328 -22.79 4.55 42.08
N ALA A 329 -22.73 5.65 42.82
CA ALA A 329 -21.68 6.66 42.77
C ALA A 329 -20.27 6.05 42.84
N ASN A 330 -19.56 6.08 41.72
CA ASN A 330 -18.20 5.60 41.55
C ASN A 330 -17.25 6.79 41.34
N THR A 331 -16.12 6.78 42.06
CA THR A 331 -15.07 7.79 41.93
C THR A 331 -13.81 7.15 41.38
N VAL A 332 -13.36 7.61 40.22
CA VAL A 332 -12.10 7.18 39.61
C VAL A 332 -11.10 8.33 39.69
N ALA A 333 -9.96 8.07 40.30
CA ALA A 333 -8.83 8.98 40.34
C ALA A 333 -7.61 8.30 39.71
N LYS A 334 -6.93 9.01 38.80
CA LYS A 334 -5.59 8.66 38.32
C LYS A 334 -4.63 9.75 38.81
N PRO A 335 -3.96 9.56 39.96
CA PRO A 335 -3.04 10.54 40.51
C PRO A 335 -1.70 10.51 39.77
N ALA A 336 -1.50 11.50 38.89
CA ALA A 336 -0.34 11.70 38.01
C ALA A 336 -0.10 10.57 36.99
#